data_AF-A0A2J7RC28-F1
#
_entry.id   AF-A0A2J7RC28-F1
#
_cell.length_a   1.000
_cell.length_b   1.000
_cell.length_c   1.000
_cell.angle_alpha   90.00
_cell.angle_beta   90.00
_cell.angle_gamma   90.00
#
_symmetry.space_group_name_H-M   'P 1'
#
loop_
_entity.id
_entity.type
_entity.pdbx_description
1 polymer ?
#
loop_
_entity_poly.entity_id
_entity_poly.type
_entity_poly.pdbx_seq_one_letter_code
_entity_poly.pdbx_strand_id
1 'polypeptide(L)'
;MLISNTTKHKAKLVNRQRTNENNIFSTNDRHCLLALANTSPRVLVIMLLFVLTSAGLFVPFTSAFTSPPAFSLFSVTLSTATSELFSLELIFTVNVPKQRRTYCKKCKKHKLHKVTQYKKSKERQASQGRRRYDRKQQGFGGQTKPIFRKKAKTTKKIVLRMECTECKYRKQIPLKRCKHFELGGDKKRKVSMFYL
;
A
#
# COMPACT_ATOMS: atom_id res chain seq x y z
N MET A 1 27.93 34.35 -23.46
CA MET A 1 28.16 33.92 -22.06
C MET A 1 26.93 33.17 -21.53
N LEU A 2 27.07 31.85 -21.39
CA LEU A 2 26.39 30.87 -20.50
C LEU A 2 25.00 31.20 -19.89
N ILE A 3 23.90 31.11 -20.65
CA ILE A 3 22.52 31.08 -20.08
C ILE A 3 21.73 29.81 -20.50
N SER A 4 22.29 28.91 -21.30
CA SER A 4 21.51 27.83 -21.94
C SER A 4 21.51 26.45 -21.24
N ASN A 5 22.27 26.25 -20.16
CA ASN A 5 22.48 24.89 -19.59
C ASN A 5 21.63 24.55 -18.33
N THR A 6 20.93 25.50 -17.72
CA THR A 6 20.12 25.24 -16.51
C THR A 6 18.67 24.83 -16.79
N THR A 7 18.14 25.16 -17.97
CA THR A 7 16.77 24.81 -18.38
C THR A 7 16.65 23.33 -18.78
N LYS A 8 17.66 22.78 -19.46
CA LYS A 8 17.71 21.35 -19.82
C LYS A 8 17.81 20.42 -18.60
N HIS A 9 18.52 20.83 -17.55
CA HIS A 9 18.67 20.02 -16.33
C HIS A 9 17.40 19.97 -15.47
N LYS A 10 16.58 21.05 -15.49
CA LYS A 10 15.30 21.12 -14.77
C LYS A 10 14.19 20.35 -15.48
N ALA A 11 14.17 20.37 -16.83
CA ALA A 11 13.28 19.53 -17.63
C ALA A 11 13.54 18.03 -17.43
N LYS A 12 14.81 17.63 -17.28
CA LYS A 12 15.20 16.22 -17.04
C LYS A 12 14.77 15.69 -15.66
N LEU A 13 14.65 16.55 -14.64
CA LEU A 13 14.17 16.16 -13.30
C LEU A 13 12.65 16.10 -13.17
N VAL A 14 11.92 16.98 -13.86
CA VAL A 14 10.44 16.97 -13.89
C VAL A 14 9.93 15.78 -14.71
N ASN A 15 10.58 15.44 -15.83
CA ASN A 15 10.26 14.22 -16.57
C ASN A 15 10.65 12.94 -15.81
N ARG A 16 11.65 12.97 -14.92
CA ARG A 16 12.01 11.81 -14.10
C ARG A 16 11.03 11.51 -12.96
N GLN A 17 10.27 12.51 -12.50
CA GLN A 17 9.18 12.29 -11.54
C GLN A 17 7.89 11.83 -12.23
N ARG A 18 7.62 12.28 -13.46
CA ARG A 18 6.49 11.81 -14.28
C ARG A 18 6.72 10.40 -14.84
N THR A 19 7.94 10.02 -15.23
CA THR A 19 8.24 8.64 -15.65
C THR A 19 8.25 7.65 -14.48
N ASN A 20 8.38 8.10 -13.23
CA ASN A 20 8.26 7.20 -12.08
C ASN A 20 6.81 6.99 -11.62
N GLU A 21 5.85 7.76 -12.16
CA GLU A 21 4.42 7.55 -11.93
C GLU A 21 3.77 6.84 -13.14
N ASN A 22 4.23 7.12 -14.37
CA ASN A 22 3.67 6.50 -15.58
C ASN A 22 4.34 5.19 -16.01
N ASN A 23 5.56 4.88 -15.54
CA ASN A 23 6.26 3.63 -15.89
C ASN A 23 6.08 2.52 -14.83
N ILE A 24 5.18 2.73 -13.85
CA ILE A 24 4.76 1.70 -12.88
C ILE A 24 3.56 0.89 -13.41
N PHE A 25 2.97 1.29 -14.54
CA PHE A 25 1.79 0.63 -15.09
C PHE A 25 2.07 -0.40 -16.21
N SER A 26 3.32 -0.62 -16.64
CA SER A 26 3.56 -1.45 -17.86
C SER A 26 4.33 -2.77 -17.67
N THR A 27 4.99 -3.04 -16.53
CA THR A 27 5.81 -4.27 -16.41
C THR A 27 5.25 -5.35 -15.50
N ASN A 28 4.10 -5.13 -14.85
CA ASN A 28 3.51 -6.11 -13.94
C ASN A 28 2.34 -6.91 -14.53
N ASP A 29 1.84 -6.57 -15.72
CA ASP A 29 0.65 -7.23 -16.27
C ASP A 29 0.95 -8.57 -16.96
N ARG A 30 2.22 -8.91 -17.21
CA ARG A 30 2.58 -10.24 -17.74
C ARG A 30 2.80 -11.32 -16.68
N HIS A 31 2.89 -10.95 -15.39
CA HIS A 31 3.11 -11.92 -14.31
C HIS A 31 1.81 -12.35 -13.61
N CYS A 32 0.68 -11.69 -13.90
CA CYS A 32 -0.64 -12.07 -13.37
C CYS A 32 -1.30 -13.21 -14.15
N LEU A 33 -0.96 -13.42 -15.43
CA LEU A 33 -1.54 -14.50 -16.23
C LEU A 33 -1.00 -15.91 -15.88
N LEU A 34 0.18 -16.02 -15.25
CA LEU A 34 0.68 -17.30 -14.73
C LEU A 34 0.23 -17.62 -13.29
N ALA A 35 -0.41 -16.69 -12.58
CA ALA A 35 -0.85 -16.90 -11.19
C ALA A 35 -2.19 -17.64 -11.07
N LEU A 36 -2.88 -17.90 -12.19
CA LEU A 36 -4.11 -18.71 -12.22
C LEU A 36 -3.83 -20.22 -12.27
N ALA A 37 -2.59 -20.64 -12.56
CA ALA A 37 -2.23 -22.05 -12.73
C ALA A 37 -1.73 -22.74 -11.43
N ASN A 38 -1.68 -22.04 -10.29
CA ASN A 38 -1.17 -22.59 -9.02
C ASN A 38 -2.11 -22.31 -7.84
N THR A 39 -3.42 -22.39 -8.10
CA THR A 39 -4.41 -22.37 -7.03
C THR A 39 -4.61 -23.80 -6.53
N SER A 40 -4.48 -24.03 -5.22
CA SER A 40 -4.64 -25.36 -4.64
C SER A 40 -6.04 -25.93 -4.95
N PRO A 41 -6.17 -27.27 -5.10
CA PRO A 41 -7.44 -27.90 -5.50
C PRO A 41 -8.60 -27.58 -4.54
N ARG A 42 -8.30 -27.21 -3.29
CA ARG A 42 -9.30 -26.78 -2.29
C ARG A 42 -9.97 -25.44 -2.62
N VAL A 43 -9.25 -24.48 -3.21
CA VAL A 43 -9.80 -23.16 -3.56
C VAL A 43 -10.66 -23.25 -4.82
N LEU A 44 -10.31 -24.16 -5.75
CA LEU A 44 -11.10 -24.43 -6.94
C LEU A 44 -12.48 -25.02 -6.58
N VAL A 45 -12.53 -25.94 -5.60
CA VAL A 45 -13.78 -26.55 -5.10
C VAL A 45 -14.71 -25.52 -4.46
N ILE A 46 -14.16 -24.57 -3.69
CA ILE A 46 -14.95 -23.50 -3.06
C ILE A 46 -15.52 -22.54 -4.10
N MET A 47 -14.74 -22.19 -5.13
CA MET A 47 -15.21 -21.33 -6.23
C MET A 47 -16.27 -22.04 -7.10
N LEU A 48 -16.13 -23.34 -7.36
CA LEU A 48 -17.13 -24.14 -8.08
C LEU A 48 -18.44 -24.28 -7.31
N LEU A 49 -18.39 -24.51 -5.98
CA LEU A 49 -19.58 -24.58 -5.12
C LEU A 49 -20.32 -23.23 -5.05
N PHE A 50 -19.59 -22.11 -5.10
CA PHE A 50 -20.19 -20.77 -5.08
C PHE A 50 -20.83 -20.38 -6.42
N VAL A 51 -20.29 -20.85 -7.55
CA VAL A 51 -20.87 -20.61 -8.87
C VAL A 51 -22.10 -21.50 -9.10
N LEU A 52 -22.08 -22.75 -8.63
CA LEU A 52 -23.22 -23.67 -8.72
C LEU A 52 -24.43 -23.23 -7.88
N THR A 53 -24.20 -22.57 -6.73
CA THR A 53 -25.28 -21.99 -5.89
C THR A 53 -25.85 -20.68 -6.45
N SER A 54 -25.09 -19.97 -7.29
CA SER A 54 -25.57 -18.74 -7.96
C SER A 54 -26.36 -18.98 -9.26
N ALA A 55 -26.35 -20.21 -9.79
CA ALA A 55 -26.95 -20.55 -11.08
C ALA A 55 -28.40 -21.08 -11.01
N GLY A 56 -29.03 -21.12 -9.83
CA GLY A 56 -30.49 -21.30 -9.70
C GLY A 56 -31.08 -22.59 -10.31
N LEU A 57 -30.28 -23.64 -10.57
CA LEU A 57 -30.77 -24.94 -11.02
C LEU A 57 -31.30 -25.74 -9.82
N PHE A 58 -32.43 -25.28 -9.29
CA PHE A 58 -33.30 -26.07 -8.43
C PHE A 58 -34.22 -26.87 -9.34
N VAL A 59 -34.03 -28.20 -9.35
CA VAL A 59 -34.86 -29.13 -10.13
C VAL A 59 -36.27 -29.17 -9.49
N PRO A 60 -37.36 -29.05 -10.26
CA PRO A 60 -38.70 -29.06 -9.69
C PRO A 60 -39.09 -30.51 -9.36
N PHE A 61 -39.25 -30.82 -8.08
CA PHE A 61 -40.00 -32.01 -7.68
C PHE A 61 -41.47 -31.62 -7.54
N THR A 62 -42.24 -31.87 -8.60
CA THR A 62 -43.69 -31.77 -8.59
C THR A 62 -44.30 -33.03 -7.98
N SER A 63 -45.01 -32.90 -6.87
CA SER A 63 -46.34 -33.50 -6.71
C SER A 63 -47.03 -32.97 -5.45
N ALA A 64 -48.15 -32.28 -5.69
CA ALA A 64 -49.33 -32.07 -4.87
C ALA A 64 -49.29 -32.43 -3.37
N PHE A 65 -49.68 -31.49 -2.51
CA PHE A 65 -50.82 -31.66 -1.60
C PHE A 65 -51.35 -30.29 -1.14
N THR A 66 -52.67 -30.26 -0.96
CA THR A 66 -53.65 -29.19 -0.72
C THR A 66 -53.42 -28.25 0.49
N SER A 67 -53.59 -26.94 0.24
CA SER A 67 -54.17 -25.80 1.02
C SER A 67 -54.06 -25.65 2.58
N PRO A 68 -54.16 -24.40 3.10
CA PRO A 68 -53.57 -23.90 4.38
C PRO A 68 -54.66 -23.65 5.47
N PRO A 69 -54.51 -22.83 6.55
CA PRO A 69 -53.36 -22.07 7.09
C PRO A 69 -53.16 -22.16 8.63
N ALA A 70 -51.94 -21.95 9.12
CA ALA A 70 -51.73 -21.44 10.47
C ALA A 70 -50.44 -20.63 10.57
N PHE A 71 -50.63 -19.34 10.85
CA PHE A 71 -49.64 -18.44 11.41
C PHE A 71 -49.10 -19.04 12.72
N SER A 72 -47.80 -19.21 12.86
CA SER A 72 -47.14 -19.06 14.16
C SER A 72 -45.66 -18.73 14.00
N LEU A 73 -45.27 -17.80 14.87
CA LEU A 73 -43.93 -17.30 15.12
C LEU A 73 -42.98 -18.44 15.47
N PHE A 74 -41.82 -18.49 14.83
CA PHE A 74 -40.63 -19.09 15.47
C PHE A 74 -39.36 -18.35 15.02
N SER A 75 -39.14 -17.20 15.63
CA SER A 75 -37.79 -16.81 16.01
C SER A 75 -37.28 -17.88 16.97
N VAL A 76 -36.05 -18.37 16.78
CA VAL A 76 -35.04 -18.61 17.83
C VAL A 76 -33.86 -19.40 17.24
N THR A 77 -32.76 -18.65 17.14
CA THR A 77 -31.36 -19.07 17.37
C THR A 77 -30.82 -20.25 16.58
N LEU A 78 -30.07 -19.96 15.53
CA LEU A 78 -28.87 -20.74 15.24
C LEU A 78 -27.79 -19.84 14.64
N SER A 79 -26.66 -19.80 15.34
CA SER A 79 -25.35 -19.36 14.84
C SER A 79 -25.08 -17.85 14.72
N THR A 80 -25.04 -17.15 15.87
CA THR A 80 -24.08 -16.04 16.04
C THR A 80 -22.93 -16.51 16.93
N ALA A 81 -22.21 -17.53 16.47
CA ALA A 81 -20.99 -18.00 17.13
C ALA A 81 -19.91 -18.29 16.08
N THR A 82 -19.65 -17.35 15.15
CA THR A 82 -18.51 -17.44 14.22
C THR A 82 -17.85 -16.09 13.91
N SER A 83 -17.97 -15.06 14.77
CA SER A 83 -17.27 -13.77 14.54
C SER A 83 -16.07 -13.51 15.45
N GLU A 84 -15.80 -14.31 16.48
CA GLU A 84 -14.72 -14.06 17.46
C GLU A 84 -13.36 -14.70 17.11
N LEU A 85 -13.17 -15.21 15.89
CA LEU A 85 -11.88 -15.79 15.45
C LEU A 85 -11.38 -15.25 14.12
N PHE A 86 -11.60 -13.96 13.84
CA PHE A 86 -10.96 -13.30 12.70
C PHE A 86 -10.17 -12.07 13.14
N SER A 87 -8.90 -12.32 13.48
CA SER A 87 -7.72 -11.48 13.18
C SER A 87 -6.73 -11.44 14.34
N LEU A 88 -6.16 -12.59 14.72
CA LEU A 88 -4.74 -12.58 15.05
C LEU A 88 -3.96 -12.40 13.74
N GLU A 89 -4.13 -11.24 13.09
CA GLU A 89 -3.18 -10.78 12.07
C GLU A 89 -1.85 -10.71 12.82
N LEU A 90 -1.01 -11.71 12.63
CA LEU A 90 0.33 -11.75 13.18
C LEU A 90 1.04 -10.50 12.64
N ILE A 91 1.05 -9.43 13.44
CA ILE A 91 1.51 -8.12 12.99
C ILE A 91 3.00 -8.28 12.71
N PHE A 92 3.35 -8.43 11.43
CA PHE A 92 4.73 -8.48 10.99
C PHE A 92 5.30 -7.06 11.11
N THR A 93 5.77 -6.70 12.30
CA THR A 93 6.44 -5.42 12.55
C THR A 93 7.77 -5.40 11.80
N VAL A 94 8.00 -4.33 11.03
CA VAL A 94 9.27 -4.14 10.32
C VAL A 94 10.18 -3.25 11.17
N ASN A 95 11.22 -3.86 11.73
CA ASN A 95 12.25 -3.18 12.52
C ASN A 95 13.49 -2.85 11.66
N VAL A 96 13.92 -1.59 11.68
CA VAL A 96 15.15 -1.13 11.04
C VAL A 96 16.07 -0.49 12.09
N PRO A 97 17.38 -0.84 12.14
CA PRO A 97 18.29 -0.26 13.12
C PRO A 97 18.52 1.24 12.88
N LYS A 98 18.71 2.00 13.97
CA LYS A 98 19.02 3.44 13.95
C LYS A 98 20.38 3.77 13.30
N GLN A 99 21.28 2.80 13.23
CA GLN A 99 22.59 2.94 12.59
C GLN A 99 22.87 1.75 11.67
N ARG A 100 23.44 2.00 10.48
CA ARG A 100 23.84 0.96 9.53
C ARG A 100 25.12 1.36 8.80
N ARG A 101 26.08 0.43 8.67
CA ARG A 101 27.24 0.61 7.79
C ARG A 101 26.82 0.42 6.33
N THR A 102 27.07 1.42 5.50
CA THR A 102 26.70 1.39 4.07
C THR A 102 27.63 2.30 3.28
N TYR A 103 27.71 2.07 1.96
CA TYR A 103 28.54 2.86 1.06
C TYR A 103 28.13 4.34 1.03
N CYS A 104 29.10 5.23 1.20
CA CYS A 104 28.92 6.68 1.04
C CYS A 104 29.50 7.14 -0.30
N LYS A 105 28.69 7.83 -1.12
CA LYS A 105 29.13 8.32 -2.45
C LYS A 105 30.19 9.42 -2.37
N LYS A 106 30.16 10.28 -1.33
CA LYS A 106 31.15 11.34 -1.16
C LYS A 106 32.49 10.82 -0.65
N CYS A 107 32.46 9.97 0.39
CA CYS A 107 33.68 9.43 0.97
C CYS A 107 34.25 8.24 0.17
N LYS A 108 33.49 7.68 -0.77
CA LYS A 108 33.80 6.48 -1.56
C LYS A 108 34.15 5.23 -0.73
N LYS A 109 33.74 5.20 0.54
CA LYS A 109 34.00 4.11 1.50
C LYS A 109 32.74 3.76 2.29
N HIS A 110 32.70 2.54 2.86
CA HIS A 110 31.62 2.11 3.75
C HIS A 110 31.78 2.75 5.12
N LYS A 111 30.76 3.50 5.55
CA LYS A 111 30.77 4.22 6.83
C LYS A 111 29.48 4.01 7.58
N LEU A 112 29.50 4.32 8.88
CA LEU A 112 28.31 4.38 9.70
C LEU A 112 27.41 5.51 9.21
N HIS A 113 26.13 5.20 9.05
CA HIS A 113 25.10 6.17 8.70
C HIS A 113 24.01 6.15 9.78
N LYS A 114 23.58 7.33 10.19
CA LYS A 114 22.39 7.54 11.02
C LYS A 114 21.16 7.35 10.13
N VAL A 115 20.25 6.49 10.55
CA VAL A 115 19.01 6.17 9.84
C VAL A 115 17.88 6.96 10.47
N THR A 116 17.10 7.66 9.66
CA THR A 116 15.90 8.38 10.09
C THR A 116 14.77 8.12 9.10
N GLN A 117 13.52 8.28 9.53
CA GLN A 117 12.39 8.23 8.61
C GLN A 117 12.28 9.55 7.86
N TYR A 118 12.10 9.49 6.53
CA TYR A 118 11.82 10.67 5.74
C TYR A 118 10.40 11.19 6.03
N LYS A 119 10.31 12.48 6.34
CA LYS A 119 9.04 13.21 6.44
C LYS A 119 8.93 14.19 5.27
N LYS A 120 7.76 14.24 4.63
CA LYS A 120 7.47 15.26 3.60
C LYS A 120 7.39 16.62 4.29
N SER A 121 8.09 17.62 3.75
CA SER A 121 8.02 18.99 4.25
C SER A 121 6.71 19.68 3.84
N LYS A 122 6.41 20.81 4.47
CA LYS A 122 5.37 21.74 4.02
C LYS A 122 5.65 22.18 2.59
N GLU A 123 4.58 22.34 1.80
CA GLU A 123 4.68 22.84 0.43
C GLU A 123 5.05 24.33 0.42
N ARG A 124 5.90 24.73 -0.54
CA ARG A 124 6.32 26.12 -0.71
C ARG A 124 5.32 26.89 -1.57
N GLN A 125 4.80 28.00 -1.05
CA GLN A 125 3.82 28.86 -1.76
C GLN A 125 4.39 29.52 -3.01
N ALA A 126 5.66 29.95 -2.98
CA ALA A 126 6.31 30.56 -4.14
C ALA A 126 6.65 29.57 -5.28
N SER A 127 6.34 28.28 -5.13
CA SER A 127 6.57 27.31 -6.21
C SER A 127 5.71 27.67 -7.44
N GLN A 128 6.24 27.46 -8.65
CA GLN A 128 5.56 27.88 -9.88
C GLN A 128 4.17 27.22 -10.04
N GLY A 129 4.05 25.93 -9.69
CA GLY A 129 2.79 25.20 -9.75
C GLY A 129 1.76 25.75 -8.77
N ARG A 130 2.19 26.07 -7.54
CA ARG A 130 1.32 26.66 -6.53
C ARG A 130 0.87 28.07 -6.88
N ARG A 131 1.80 28.95 -7.31
CA ARG A 131 1.46 30.29 -7.83
C ARG A 131 0.45 30.25 -8.99
N ARG A 132 0.61 29.30 -9.91
CA ARG A 132 -0.34 29.09 -11.02
C ARG A 132 -1.70 28.61 -10.52
N TYR A 133 -1.73 27.69 -9.55
CA TYR A 133 -2.96 27.18 -8.95
C TYR A 133 -3.72 28.30 -8.25
N ASP A 134 -3.03 29.08 -7.40
CA ASP A 134 -3.64 30.17 -6.64
C ASP A 134 -4.20 31.24 -7.57
N ARG A 135 -3.48 31.63 -8.64
CA ARG A 135 -4.00 32.55 -9.67
C ARG A 135 -5.19 31.97 -10.43
N LYS A 136 -5.20 30.66 -10.71
CA LYS A 136 -6.35 30.02 -11.36
C LYS A 136 -7.57 29.97 -10.44
N GLN A 137 -7.33 29.85 -9.13
CA GLN A 137 -8.37 29.71 -8.12
C GLN A 137 -9.02 31.05 -7.72
N GLN A 138 -8.41 32.18 -8.07
CA GLN A 138 -8.94 33.52 -7.82
C GLN A 138 -10.16 33.84 -8.71
N GLY A 139 -11.12 34.58 -8.17
CA GLY A 139 -12.35 34.98 -8.87
C GLY A 139 -13.50 33.98 -8.71
N PHE A 140 -14.48 34.08 -9.61
CA PHE A 140 -15.64 33.20 -9.64
C PHE A 140 -15.35 31.92 -10.44
N GLY A 141 -16.06 30.83 -10.16
CA GLY A 141 -15.90 29.54 -10.87
C GLY A 141 -15.56 28.34 -9.97
N GLY A 142 -15.49 28.52 -8.66
CA GLY A 142 -15.38 27.43 -7.69
C GLY A 142 -14.06 26.64 -7.81
N GLN A 143 -14.12 25.32 -7.62
CA GLN A 143 -12.92 24.47 -7.58
C GLN A 143 -12.37 24.19 -8.99
N THR A 144 -11.17 24.71 -9.30
CA THR A 144 -10.65 24.73 -10.68
C THR A 144 -9.80 23.52 -11.10
N LYS A 145 -9.49 22.63 -10.17
CA LYS A 145 -8.69 21.41 -10.38
C LYS A 145 -9.29 20.23 -9.61
N PRO A 146 -9.22 19.01 -10.15
CA PRO A 146 -9.86 17.86 -9.53
C PRO A 146 -9.20 17.50 -8.18
N ILE A 147 -10.03 17.19 -7.19
CA ILE A 147 -9.61 16.65 -5.89
C ILE A 147 -9.77 15.13 -5.93
N PHE A 148 -8.69 14.39 -5.67
CA PHE A 148 -8.73 12.93 -5.68
C PHE A 148 -9.37 12.37 -4.40
N ARG A 149 -10.59 11.82 -4.51
CA ARG A 149 -11.38 11.29 -3.39
C ARG A 149 -11.24 9.78 -3.18
N LYS A 150 -11.07 8.98 -4.23
CA LYS A 150 -11.12 7.50 -4.18
C LYS A 150 -9.75 6.86 -3.88
N LYS A 151 -9.24 7.00 -2.65
CA LYS A 151 -7.94 6.41 -2.26
C LYS A 151 -8.08 4.93 -1.91
N ALA A 152 -7.54 4.05 -2.76
CA ALA A 152 -7.53 2.60 -2.50
C ALA A 152 -6.37 2.10 -1.63
N LYS A 153 -5.21 2.79 -1.65
CA LYS A 153 -4.01 2.32 -0.91
C LYS A 153 -4.03 2.84 0.53
N THR A 154 -3.99 1.91 1.48
CA THR A 154 -3.98 2.20 2.92
C THR A 154 -2.60 2.57 3.46
N THR A 155 -1.53 1.97 2.93
CA THR A 155 -0.14 2.17 3.38
C THR A 155 0.68 2.96 2.37
N LYS A 156 1.78 3.56 2.82
CA LYS A 156 2.75 4.29 1.99
C LYS A 156 4.07 3.53 1.92
N LYS A 157 4.88 3.77 0.89
CA LYS A 157 6.28 3.32 0.89
C LYS A 157 7.06 4.16 1.90
N ILE A 158 7.69 3.51 2.87
CA ILE A 158 8.53 4.20 3.84
C ILE A 158 9.88 4.48 3.18
N VAL A 159 10.36 5.71 3.29
CA VAL A 159 11.67 6.10 2.76
C VAL A 159 12.58 6.41 3.94
N LEU A 160 13.74 5.78 3.95
CA LEU A 160 14.78 6.02 4.95
C LEU A 160 15.70 7.14 4.47
N ARG A 161 16.01 8.08 5.34
CA ARG A 161 17.04 9.09 5.17
C ARG A 161 18.29 8.62 5.94
N MET A 162 19.30 8.23 5.19
CA MET A 162 20.61 7.80 5.69
C MET A 162 21.56 8.99 5.67
N GLU A 163 22.04 9.42 6.82
CA GLU A 163 23.02 10.50 6.96
C GLU A 163 24.39 9.95 7.36
N CYS A 164 25.43 10.22 6.58
CA CYS A 164 26.79 9.80 6.91
C CYS A 164 27.32 10.57 8.12
N THR A 165 27.96 9.89 9.05
CA THR A 165 28.53 10.52 10.27
C THR A 165 29.68 11.48 9.97
N GLU A 166 30.51 11.19 8.97
CA GLU A 166 31.70 11.99 8.62
C GLU A 166 31.33 13.21 7.74
N CYS A 167 30.76 12.97 6.54
CA CYS A 167 30.55 14.04 5.55
C CYS A 167 29.13 14.65 5.55
N LYS A 168 28.25 14.19 6.44
CA LYS A 168 26.84 14.61 6.54
C LYS A 168 26.05 14.47 5.23
N TYR A 169 26.56 13.68 4.28
CA TYR A 169 25.85 13.38 3.04
C TYR A 169 24.61 12.55 3.33
N ARG A 170 23.50 12.91 2.67
CA ARG A 170 22.20 12.30 2.88
C ARG A 170 21.79 11.53 1.63
N LYS A 171 21.41 10.26 1.79
CA LYS A 171 20.82 9.43 0.73
C LYS A 171 19.46 8.90 1.16
N GLN A 172 18.55 8.76 0.20
CA GLN A 172 17.20 8.24 0.42
C GLN A 172 17.10 6.81 -0.12
N ILE A 173 16.59 5.89 0.69
CA ILE A 173 16.38 4.49 0.32
C ILE A 173 14.91 4.14 0.55
N PRO A 174 14.12 3.85 -0.50
CA PRO A 174 12.75 3.39 -0.33
C PRO A 174 12.71 1.92 0.10
N LEU A 175 11.81 1.61 1.04
CA LEU A 175 11.44 0.24 1.40
C LEU A 175 10.16 -0.19 0.67
N LYS A 176 9.81 -1.47 0.80
CA LYS A 176 8.47 -1.97 0.46
C LYS A 176 7.42 -1.32 1.37
N ARG A 177 6.13 -1.42 1.00
CA ARG A 177 5.04 -0.90 1.83
C ARG A 177 4.87 -1.78 3.05
N CYS A 178 4.70 -1.17 4.23
CA CYS A 178 4.50 -1.86 5.50
C CYS A 178 3.39 -1.14 6.27
N LYS A 179 2.61 -1.88 7.08
CA LYS A 179 1.58 -1.31 7.97
C LYS A 179 2.24 -0.69 9.22
N HIS A 180 3.07 -1.49 9.91
CA HIS A 180 3.78 -1.08 11.13
C HIS A 180 5.29 -1.00 10.86
N PHE A 181 5.89 0.13 11.23
CA PHE A 181 7.31 0.39 11.06
C PHE A 181 7.89 0.98 12.33
N GLU A 182 8.93 0.34 12.83
CA GLU A 182 9.65 0.76 14.04
C GLU A 182 11.13 0.98 13.70
N LEU A 183 11.71 2.00 14.33
CA LEU A 183 13.11 2.38 14.12
C LEU A 183 13.91 2.15 15.39
N GLY A 184 14.72 1.09 15.40
CA GLY A 184 15.53 0.67 16.52
C GLY A 184 14.72 0.06 17.66
N GLY A 185 13.72 -0.76 17.32
CA GLY A 185 13.03 -1.61 18.30
C GLY A 185 13.94 -2.77 18.76
N ASP A 186 13.49 -3.49 19.78
CA ASP A 186 14.25 -4.60 20.34
C ASP A 186 14.44 -5.73 19.34
N LYS A 187 15.61 -6.35 19.39
CA LYS A 187 15.90 -7.52 18.55
C LYS A 187 15.14 -8.70 19.13
N LYS A 188 14.31 -9.35 18.31
CA LYS A 188 13.66 -10.61 18.67
C LYS A 188 14.73 -11.65 18.98
N ARG A 189 14.67 -12.27 20.17
CA ARG A 189 15.58 -13.36 20.55
C ARG A 189 15.25 -14.61 19.73
N LYS A 190 16.26 -15.40 19.37
CA LYS A 190 16.06 -16.76 18.83
C LYS A 190 15.63 -17.63 20.01
N VAL A 191 14.31 -17.77 20.20
CA VAL A 191 13.68 -18.65 21.20
C VAL A 191 14.13 -18.37 22.64
N SER A 192 13.47 -17.42 23.30
CA SER A 192 13.27 -17.57 24.75
C SER A 192 11.90 -18.19 24.92
N MET A 193 11.86 -19.38 25.51
CA MET A 193 10.63 -20.04 25.95
C MET A 193 9.69 -19.00 26.57
N PHE A 194 8.52 -18.82 25.96
CA PHE A 194 7.37 -18.27 26.66
C PHE A 194 6.95 -19.38 27.64
N TYR A 195 7.45 -19.33 28.88
CA TYR A 195 6.81 -20.05 29.98
C TYR A 195 5.85 -19.10 30.69
N LEU A 196 4.62 -19.61 30.81
CA LEU A 196 3.42 -19.15 31.54
C LEU A 196 2.89 -17.74 31.25
#